data_AF-A0A2V9PEH3-F1
#
_entry.id   AF-A0A2V9PEH3-F1
#
_cell.length_a   1.000
_cell.length_b   1.000
_cell.length_c   1.000
_cell.angle_alpha   90.00
_cell.angle_beta   90.00
_cell.angle_gamma   90.00
#
_symmetry.space_group_name_H-M   'P 1'
#
loop_
_entity.id
_entity.type
_entity.pdbx_description
1 polymer ?
#
loop_
_entity_poly.entity_id
_entity_poly.type
_entity_poly.pdbx_seq_one_letter_code
_entity_poly.pdbx_strand_id
1 'polypeptide(L)'
;MCVRWRSRSDIDAASRTQTSSPVHEFARSVALKILGGNRGRYRTSAHFLEQMADRNFDVFDMEYAIRNGESPGCGEYSDEHKDHKYVFRCDIDGVPFEAVFSLSAEHDFIKSPLMILITGYWKTKSGRRKNRY
;
A
#
# COMPACT_ATOMS: atom_id res chain seq x y z
N MET A 1 -27.62 14.91 50.03
CA MET A 1 -26.24 14.40 49.86
C MET A 1 -26.34 13.00 49.25
N CYS A 2 -26.01 12.85 47.97
CA CYS A 2 -26.10 11.55 47.27
C CYS A 2 -24.67 11.07 47.01
N VAL A 3 -24.27 9.99 47.70
CA VAL A 3 -22.92 9.43 47.64
C VAL A 3 -22.84 8.48 46.44
N ARG A 4 -22.02 8.87 45.47
CA ARG A 4 -21.78 8.21 44.19
C ARG A 4 -20.85 7.01 44.42
N TRP A 5 -21.41 5.80 44.43
CA TRP A 5 -20.61 4.57 44.37
C TRP A 5 -20.04 4.41 42.95
N ARG A 6 -18.72 4.58 42.81
CA ARG A 6 -17.99 4.29 41.57
C ARG A 6 -17.93 2.78 41.39
N SER A 7 -18.60 2.28 40.35
CA SER A 7 -18.40 0.92 39.86
C SER A 7 -16.95 0.76 39.38
N ARG A 8 -16.37 -0.37 39.76
CA ARG A 8 -14.98 -0.77 39.57
C ARG A 8 -14.95 -1.72 38.38
N SER A 9 -15.18 -1.18 37.20
CA SER A 9 -15.09 -1.88 35.92
C SER A 9 -14.55 -0.88 34.91
N ASP A 10 -13.71 -1.33 33.99
CA ASP A 10 -13.24 -0.59 32.81
C ASP A 10 -11.92 0.19 32.96
N ILE A 11 -11.01 -0.30 33.81
CA ILE A 11 -9.57 -0.10 33.62
C ILE A 11 -9.04 -1.43 33.11
N ASP A 12 -9.12 -1.66 31.79
CA ASP A 12 -8.21 -2.52 31.01
C ASP A 12 -8.68 -2.60 29.54
N ALA A 13 -8.95 -1.44 28.94
CA ALA A 13 -8.93 -1.28 27.48
C ALA A 13 -7.74 -0.38 27.13
N ALA A 14 -6.54 -0.86 27.46
CA ALA A 14 -5.31 -0.25 27.00
C ALA A 14 -5.28 -0.28 25.46
N SER A 15 -5.59 0.88 24.89
CA SER A 15 -4.84 1.48 23.78
C SER A 15 -4.45 0.52 22.66
N ARG A 16 -5.42 0.04 21.88
CA ARG A 16 -5.18 -0.15 20.45
C ARG A 16 -5.08 1.25 19.85
N THR A 17 -3.87 1.79 19.78
CA THR A 17 -3.57 2.90 18.88
C THR A 17 -4.02 2.45 17.49
N GLN A 18 -5.18 2.95 17.06
CA GLN A 18 -5.56 2.97 15.66
C GLN A 18 -4.42 3.73 14.97
N THR A 19 -3.47 3.01 14.38
CA THR A 19 -2.44 3.58 13.53
C THR A 19 -3.18 4.22 12.38
N SER A 20 -3.42 5.53 12.47
CA SER A 20 -4.03 6.29 11.40
C SER A 20 -3.18 6.07 10.16
N SER A 21 -3.77 5.44 9.14
CA SER A 21 -3.05 5.13 7.92
C SER A 21 -2.42 6.40 7.36
N PRO A 22 -1.13 6.37 6.98
CA PRO A 22 -0.51 7.52 6.37
C PRO A 22 -1.33 8.01 5.16
N VAL A 23 -1.45 9.33 5.03
CA VAL A 23 -2.11 9.98 3.88
C VAL A 23 -1.43 9.52 2.59
N HIS A 24 -2.20 9.32 1.52
CA HIS A 24 -1.71 8.77 0.27
C HIS A 24 -0.52 9.54 -0.34
N GLU A 25 -0.45 10.87 -0.17
CA GLU A 25 0.71 11.67 -0.61
C GLU A 25 2.00 11.30 0.14
N PHE A 26 1.90 11.06 1.46
CA PHE A 26 3.04 10.60 2.24
C PHE A 26 3.46 9.20 1.80
N ALA A 27 2.50 8.29 1.65
CA ALA A 27 2.76 6.93 1.18
C ALA A 27 3.39 6.90 -0.23
N ARG A 28 2.91 7.76 -1.14
CA ARG A 28 3.51 7.99 -2.47
C ARG A 28 4.96 8.42 -2.32
N SER A 29 5.23 9.44 -1.51
CA SER A 29 6.59 9.96 -1.32
C SER A 29 7.57 8.91 -0.76
N VAL A 30 7.10 8.06 0.16
CA VAL A 30 7.88 6.97 0.75
C VAL A 30 8.13 5.87 -0.28
N ALA A 31 7.08 5.44 -0.98
CA ALA A 31 7.18 4.41 -2.02
C ALA A 31 8.17 4.81 -3.13
N LEU A 32 8.09 6.04 -3.65
CA LEU A 32 9.00 6.52 -4.69
C LEU A 32 10.46 6.61 -4.21
N LYS A 33 10.70 6.96 -2.93
CA LYS A 33 12.06 6.93 -2.36
C LYS A 33 12.62 5.52 -2.26
N ILE A 34 11.77 4.53 -1.99
CA ILE A 34 12.13 3.11 -1.92
C ILE A 34 12.44 2.56 -3.31
N LEU A 35 11.54 2.79 -4.28
CA LEU A 35 11.71 2.32 -5.66
C LEU A 35 12.91 2.97 -6.34
N GLY A 36 13.15 4.26 -6.07
CA GLY A 36 14.34 4.99 -6.55
C GLY A 36 15.64 4.62 -5.83
N GLY A 37 15.64 3.67 -4.88
CA GLY A 37 16.84 3.21 -4.18
C GLY A 37 17.46 4.19 -3.18
N ASN A 38 16.77 5.30 -2.88
CA ASN A 38 17.28 6.35 -1.99
C ASN A 38 17.18 5.96 -0.51
N ARG A 39 16.12 5.23 -0.12
CA ARG A 39 15.88 4.88 1.28
C ARG A 39 14.95 3.67 1.43
N GLY A 40 15.21 2.85 2.44
CA GLY A 40 14.37 1.69 2.75
C GLY A 40 14.61 0.54 1.79
N ARG A 41 13.68 -0.41 1.78
CA ARG A 41 13.73 -1.61 0.93
C ARG A 41 12.34 -1.98 0.47
N TYR A 42 12.24 -2.63 -0.67
CA TYR A 42 11.02 -3.31 -1.07
C TYR A 42 11.22 -4.82 -1.11
N ARG A 43 10.16 -5.57 -0.85
CA ARG A 43 10.10 -7.03 -1.00
C ARG A 43 9.08 -7.38 -2.07
N THR A 44 9.48 -8.22 -3.01
CA THR A 44 8.57 -8.91 -3.93
C THR A 44 8.11 -10.23 -3.32
N SER A 45 6.82 -10.53 -3.38
CA SER A 45 6.30 -11.87 -3.07
C SER A 45 6.38 -12.79 -4.29
N ALA A 46 6.34 -14.11 -4.09
CA ALA A 46 6.21 -15.05 -5.21
C ALA A 46 4.95 -14.77 -6.04
N HIS A 47 3.84 -14.49 -5.36
CA HIS A 47 2.60 -14.06 -5.99
C HIS A 47 2.78 -12.83 -6.88
N PHE A 48 3.52 -11.81 -6.42
CA PHE A 48 3.78 -10.62 -7.22
C PHE A 48 4.54 -10.94 -8.51
N LEU A 49 5.58 -11.79 -8.42
CA LEU A 49 6.38 -12.20 -9.57
C LEU A 49 5.55 -13.01 -10.59
N GLU A 50 4.68 -13.90 -10.10
CA GLU A 50 3.73 -14.63 -10.96
C GLU A 50 2.77 -13.67 -11.67
N GLN A 51 2.23 -12.68 -10.96
CA GLN A 51 1.31 -11.70 -11.55
C GLN A 51 2.01 -10.80 -12.57
N MET A 52 3.26 -10.39 -12.35
CA MET A 52 4.05 -9.65 -13.34
C MET A 52 4.14 -10.42 -14.65
N ALA A 53 4.51 -11.70 -14.58
CA ALA A 53 4.62 -12.55 -15.75
C ALA A 53 3.26 -12.79 -16.43
N ASP A 54 2.21 -13.08 -15.66
CA ASP A 54 0.89 -13.38 -16.20
C ASP A 54 0.22 -12.16 -16.84
N ARG A 55 0.32 -11.00 -16.17
CA ARG A 55 -0.38 -9.77 -16.58
C ARG A 55 0.46 -8.86 -17.45
N ASN A 56 1.74 -9.18 -17.64
CA ASN A 56 2.68 -8.43 -18.46
C ASN A 56 2.77 -6.96 -18.01
N PHE A 57 3.19 -6.77 -16.76
CA PHE A 57 3.58 -5.48 -16.20
C PHE A 57 4.91 -5.64 -15.45
N ASP A 58 5.59 -4.53 -15.20
CA ASP A 58 6.84 -4.53 -14.43
C ASP A 58 6.86 -3.53 -13.26
N VAL A 59 8.01 -3.41 -12.60
CA VAL A 59 8.19 -2.49 -11.48
C VAL A 59 8.17 -1.03 -11.95
N PHE A 60 8.49 -0.74 -13.21
CA PHE A 60 8.42 0.61 -13.77
C PHE A 60 6.97 1.02 -14.03
N ASP A 61 6.11 0.11 -14.49
CA ASP A 61 4.66 0.35 -14.59
C ASP A 61 4.08 0.70 -13.22
N MET A 62 4.47 -0.05 -12.18
CA MET A 62 4.10 0.22 -10.78
C MET A 62 4.59 1.60 -10.33
N GLU A 63 5.87 1.92 -10.56
CA GLU A 63 6.44 3.21 -10.18
C GLU A 63 5.75 4.36 -10.89
N TYR A 64 5.49 4.22 -12.19
CA TYR A 64 4.75 5.19 -12.99
C TYR A 64 3.36 5.44 -12.43
N ALA A 65 2.65 4.36 -12.07
CA ALA A 65 1.33 4.45 -11.47
C ALA A 65 1.33 5.13 -10.10
N ILE A 66 2.31 4.85 -9.26
CA ILE A 66 2.46 5.50 -7.95
C ILE A 66 2.76 6.99 -8.14
N ARG A 67 3.64 7.32 -9.10
CA ARG A 67 4.08 8.68 -9.37
C ARG A 67 2.98 9.57 -9.94
N ASN A 68 2.26 9.07 -10.93
CA ASN A 68 1.34 9.87 -11.74
C ASN A 68 -0.14 9.54 -11.49
N GLY A 69 -0.43 8.42 -10.83
CA GLY A 69 -1.79 7.96 -10.61
C GLY A 69 -2.47 8.58 -9.41
N GLU A 70 -3.79 8.46 -9.40
CA GLU A 70 -4.67 8.89 -8.31
C GLU A 70 -4.87 7.76 -7.31
N SER A 71 -4.92 8.10 -6.02
CA SER A 71 -5.27 7.16 -4.95
C SER A 71 -6.76 7.31 -4.64
N PRO A 72 -7.61 6.30 -4.86
CA PRO A 72 -9.05 6.38 -4.61
C PRO A 72 -9.41 6.43 -3.12
N GLY A 73 -8.44 6.33 -2.21
CA GLY A 73 -8.65 6.37 -0.78
C GLY A 73 -7.37 6.54 0.05
N CYS A 74 -7.53 6.48 1.37
CA CYS A 74 -6.44 6.36 2.32
C CYS A 74 -5.99 4.90 2.43
N GLY A 75 -4.81 4.67 3.01
CA GLY A 75 -4.30 3.32 3.21
C GLY A 75 -5.25 2.46 4.05
N GLU A 76 -5.46 1.21 3.65
CA GLU A 76 -6.24 0.24 4.41
C GLU A 76 -5.30 -0.53 5.34
N TYR A 77 -5.52 -0.47 6.66
CA TYR A 77 -4.71 -1.23 7.62
C TYR A 77 -5.18 -2.68 7.67
N SER A 78 -4.23 -3.62 7.57
CA SER A 78 -4.45 -5.05 7.80
C SER A 78 -3.81 -5.47 9.12
N ASP A 79 -4.62 -5.95 10.07
CA ASP A 79 -4.11 -6.43 11.37
C ASP A 79 -3.36 -7.76 11.24
N GLU A 80 -3.74 -8.61 10.27
CA GLU A 80 -3.11 -9.89 10.00
C GLU A 80 -1.67 -9.73 9.48
N HIS A 81 -1.47 -8.77 8.58
CA HIS A 81 -0.18 -8.52 7.95
C HIS A 81 0.59 -7.36 8.58
N LYS A 82 -0.07 -6.62 9.49
CA LYS A 82 0.45 -5.41 10.15
C LYS A 82 1.04 -4.42 9.14
N ASP A 83 0.27 -4.15 8.09
CA ASP A 83 0.66 -3.26 7.02
C ASP A 83 -0.47 -2.32 6.60
N HIS A 84 -0.11 -1.25 5.89
CA HIS A 84 -1.04 -0.32 5.27
C HIS A 84 -1.01 -0.52 3.76
N LYS A 85 -2.12 -0.98 3.19
CA LYS A 85 -2.29 -1.22 1.76
C LYS A 85 -2.72 0.05 1.05
N TYR A 86 -2.10 0.31 -0.09
CA TYR A 86 -2.36 1.46 -0.95
C TYR A 86 -2.65 1.01 -2.37
N VAL A 87 -3.50 1.79 -3.04
CA VAL A 87 -3.91 1.56 -4.42
C VAL A 87 -3.69 2.85 -5.19
N PHE A 88 -3.00 2.78 -6.31
CA PHE A 88 -2.83 3.90 -7.24
C PHE A 88 -3.37 3.49 -8.61
N ARG A 89 -4.20 4.35 -9.19
CA ARG A 89 -4.82 4.16 -10.51
C ARG A 89 -4.27 5.18 -11.48
N CYS A 90 -3.80 4.73 -12.62
CA CYS A 90 -3.34 5.63 -13.68
C CYS A 90 -3.77 5.09 -15.04
N ASP A 91 -3.56 5.90 -16.07
CA ASP A 91 -3.61 5.45 -17.46
C ASP A 91 -2.18 5.39 -18.00
N ILE A 92 -1.82 4.26 -18.62
CA ILE A 92 -0.53 4.05 -19.29
C ILE A 92 -0.83 3.73 -20.75
N ASP A 93 -0.50 4.66 -21.64
CA ASP A 93 -0.72 4.57 -23.09
C ASP A 93 -2.16 4.23 -23.50
N GLY A 94 -3.15 4.82 -22.82
CA GLY A 94 -4.58 4.61 -23.09
C GLY A 94 -5.15 3.34 -22.46
N VAL A 95 -4.40 2.68 -21.57
CA VAL A 95 -4.85 1.48 -20.85
C VAL A 95 -4.83 1.77 -19.35
N PRO A 96 -5.98 1.71 -18.65
CA PRO A 96 -5.98 1.94 -17.21
C PRO A 96 -5.25 0.81 -16.47
N PHE A 97 -4.43 1.21 -15.51
CA PHE A 97 -3.60 0.33 -14.71
C PHE A 97 -3.78 0.65 -13.23
N GLU A 98 -3.86 -0.39 -12.40
CA GLU A 98 -3.96 -0.28 -10.96
C GLU A 98 -2.77 -0.96 -10.30
N ALA A 99 -1.99 -0.18 -9.55
CA ALA A 99 -0.85 -0.62 -8.78
C ALA A 99 -1.24 -0.74 -7.30
N VAL A 100 -0.86 -1.86 -6.69
CA VAL A 100 -1.16 -2.18 -5.30
C VAL A 100 0.12 -2.53 -4.57
N PHE A 101 0.38 -1.83 -3.48
CA PHE A 101 1.50 -2.10 -2.58
C PHE A 101 1.07 -1.92 -1.14
N SER A 102 1.85 -2.42 -0.18
CA SER A 102 1.68 -2.07 1.23
C SER A 102 2.97 -1.55 1.84
N LEU A 103 2.82 -0.80 2.93
CA LEU A 103 3.92 -0.36 3.78
C LEU A 103 3.77 -1.03 5.16
N SER A 104 4.82 -1.69 5.63
CA SER A 104 4.79 -2.36 6.94
C SER A 104 4.62 -1.33 8.07
N ALA A 105 3.61 -1.52 8.91
CA ALA A 105 3.36 -0.68 10.07
C ALA A 105 4.36 -0.93 11.22
N GLU A 106 5.09 -2.04 11.16
CA GLU A 106 6.15 -2.38 12.13
C GLU A 106 7.47 -1.66 11.84
N HIS A 107 7.61 -1.05 10.66
CA HIS A 107 8.84 -0.37 10.24
C HIS A 107 8.68 1.15 10.29
N ASP A 108 9.77 1.86 10.63
CA ASP A 108 9.79 3.32 10.63
C ASP A 108 9.71 3.84 9.17
N PHE A 109 8.57 4.46 8.82
CA PHE A 109 8.34 5.02 7.49
C PHE A 109 9.34 6.09 7.07
N ILE A 110 9.98 6.74 8.05
CA ILE A 110 11.02 7.72 7.83
C ILE A 110 12.34 6.98 7.70
N LYS A 111 12.84 6.32 8.76
CA LYS A 111 14.21 5.82 8.84
C LYS A 111 14.53 4.65 7.93
N SER A 112 13.67 3.64 7.94
CA SER A 112 13.93 2.35 7.31
C SER A 112 12.60 1.73 6.85
N PRO A 113 11.91 2.38 5.89
CA PRO A 113 10.61 1.89 5.45
C PRO A 113 10.75 0.56 4.70
N LEU A 114 9.79 -0.33 4.92
CA LEU A 114 9.65 -1.57 4.17
C LEU A 114 8.37 -1.52 3.34
N MET A 115 8.54 -1.59 2.03
CA MET A 115 7.45 -1.69 1.06
C MET A 115 7.28 -3.14 0.60
N ILE A 116 6.04 -3.59 0.48
CA ILE A 116 5.70 -4.91 -0.04
C ILE A 116 4.97 -4.68 -1.36
N LEU A 117 5.55 -5.18 -2.44
CA LEU A 117 4.91 -5.19 -3.75
C LEU A 117 3.86 -6.29 -3.77
N ILE A 118 2.58 -5.91 -3.91
CA ILE A 118 1.46 -6.85 -3.86
C ILE A 118 1.09 -7.28 -5.28
N THR A 119 0.64 -6.34 -6.12
CA THR A 119 0.21 -6.66 -7.48
C THR A 119 0.06 -5.40 -8.35
N GLY A 120 0.11 -5.60 -9.66
CA GLY A 120 -0.35 -4.66 -10.67
C GLY A 120 -1.39 -5.35 -11.55
N TYR A 121 -2.34 -4.59 -12.10
CA TYR A 121 -3.21 -5.13 -13.13
C TYR A 121 -3.78 -4.08 -14.07
N TRP A 122 -3.90 -4.49 -15.33
CA TRP A 122 -4.55 -3.72 -16.37
C TRP A 122 -6.07 -3.88 -16.23
N LYS A 123 -6.83 -2.78 -16.29
CA LYS A 123 -8.31 -2.81 -16.33
C LYS A 123 -8.80 -3.17 -17.73
N THR A 124 -8.31 -4.28 -18.27
CA THR A 124 -8.80 -4.87 -19.52
C THR A 124 -9.70 -6.06 -19.20
N LYS A 125 -10.49 -6.53 -20.16
CA LYS A 125 -11.35 -7.72 -19.97
C LYS A 125 -10.56 -8.97 -19.54
N SER A 126 -9.29 -9.07 -19.92
CA SER A 126 -8.40 -10.18 -19.58
C SER A 126 -7.46 -9.91 -18.41
N GLY A 127 -7.40 -8.69 -17.89
CA GLY A 127 -6.40 -8.29 -16.87
C GLY A 127 -4.97 -8.17 -17.39
N ARG A 128 -4.76 -8.34 -18.70
CA ARG A 128 -3.44 -8.33 -19.37
C ARG A 128 -3.35 -7.19 -20.37
N ARG A 129 -2.16 -6.63 -20.56
CA ARG A 129 -1.86 -5.71 -21.67
C ARG A 129 -1.50 -6.51 -22.91
N LYS A 130 -2.10 -6.18 -24.06
CA LYS A 130 -1.69 -6.77 -25.34
C LYS A 130 -0.31 -6.22 -25.69
N ASN A 131 0.65 -7.08 -26.00
CA ASN A 131 1.90 -6.66 -26.64
C ASN A 131 1.54 -5.96 -27.95
N ARG A 132 1.76 -4.64 -28.03
CA ARG A 132 1.88 -3.98 -29.33
C ARG A 132 3.31 -4.24 -29.78
N TYR A 133 3.43 -5.09 -30.80
CA TYR A 133 4.66 -5.25 -31.58
C TYR A 133 4.90 -4.02 -32.44
#